data_AF-A0AAD4QAR1-F1
#
_entry.id   AF-A0AAD4QAR1-F1
#
_cell.length_a   1.000
_cell.length_b   1.000
_cell.length_c   1.000
_cell.angle_alpha   90.00
_cell.angle_beta   90.00
_cell.angle_gamma   90.00
#
_symmetry.space_group_name_H-M   'P 1'
#
loop_
_entity.id
_entity.type
_entity.pdbx_description
1 polymer ?
#
loop_
_entity_poly.entity_id
_entity_poly.type
_entity_poly.pdbx_seq_one_letter_code
_entity_poly.pdbx_strand_id
1 'polypeptide(L)'
;VAGIISLLNDHRLSQGKPLLGFLNPWIYAGGLKGFNDIVSGSNPGCNTDGFSAIAGWDPVTGLGTPDFEQLMYILDLGSSNSNQPE
;
A
#
# COMPACT_ATOMS: atom_id res chain seq x y z
N VAL A 1 8.07 -2.89 6.17
CA VAL A 1 6.63 -2.58 6.07
C VAL A 1 6.04 -2.02 7.36
N ALA A 2 6.11 -2.73 8.50
CA ALA A 2 5.52 -2.26 9.77
C ALA A 2 5.89 -0.80 10.15
N GLY A 3 7.16 -0.40 10.00
CA GLY A 3 7.60 0.98 10.29
C GLY A 3 6.92 2.05 9.42
N ILE A 4 6.71 1.80 8.12
CA ILE A 4 6.00 2.72 7.23
C ILE A 4 4.54 2.87 7.69
N ILE A 5 3.88 1.77 8.05
CA ILE A 5 2.52 1.80 8.57
C ILE A 5 2.44 2.56 9.90
N SER A 6 3.43 2.41 10.78
CA SER A 6 3.52 3.20 12.02
C SER A 6 3.63 4.70 11.73
N LEU A 7 4.45 5.12 10.78
CA LEU A 7 4.56 6.54 10.38
C LEU A 7 3.26 7.07 9.77
N LEU A 8 2.57 6.28 8.94
CA LEU A 8 1.27 6.67 8.40
C LEU A 8 0.20 6.80 9.49
N ASN A 9 0.23 5.93 10.50
CA ASN A 9 -0.64 6.03 11.66
C ASN A 9 -0.33 7.27 12.50
N ASP A 10 0.95 7.59 12.72
CA ASP A 10 1.38 8.81 13.41
C ASP A 10 0.88 10.06 12.69
N HIS A 11 1.06 10.12 11.36
CA HIS A 11 0.51 11.19 10.52
C HIS A 11 -1.00 11.31 10.69
N ARG A 12 -1.76 10.20 10.60
CA ARG A 12 -3.21 10.21 10.79
C ARG A 12 -3.64 10.70 12.17
N LEU A 13 -2.96 10.26 13.23
CA LEU A 13 -3.24 10.70 14.59
C LEU A 13 -2.95 12.19 14.77
N SER A 14 -1.89 12.73 14.14
CA SER A 14 -1.61 14.17 14.14
C SER A 14 -2.74 15.01 13.52
N GLN A 15 -3.52 14.39 12.62
CA GLN A 15 -4.69 14.98 11.97
C GLN A 15 -6.02 14.61 12.68
N GLY A 16 -5.98 14.00 13.86
CA GLY A 16 -7.16 13.56 14.60
C GLY A 16 -7.94 12.40 13.95
N LYS A 17 -7.34 11.69 12.99
CA LYS A 17 -7.95 10.57 12.27
C LYS A 17 -7.69 9.24 12.98
N PRO A 18 -8.58 8.24 12.82
CA PRO A 18 -8.35 6.91 13.38
C PRO A 18 -7.19 6.19 12.67
N LEU A 19 -6.59 5.22 13.37
CA LEU A 19 -5.57 4.30 12.84
C LEU A 19 -6.08 3.52 11.62
N LEU A 20 -5.16 3.07 10.77
CA LEU A 20 -5.50 2.34 9.54
C LEU A 20 -6.10 0.94 9.76
N GLY A 21 -5.79 0.28 10.88
CA GLY A 21 -6.35 -1.04 11.21
C GLY A 21 -6.05 -2.12 10.18
N PHE A 22 -7.08 -2.87 9.75
CA PHE A 22 -6.95 -3.91 8.74
C PHE A 22 -6.75 -3.31 7.34
N LEU A 23 -5.52 -3.38 6.83
CA LEU A 23 -5.09 -2.62 5.66
C LEU A 23 -5.59 -3.16 4.31
N ASN A 24 -5.77 -4.47 4.17
CA ASN A 24 -5.97 -5.08 2.85
C ASN A 24 -7.17 -4.47 2.09
N PRO A 25 -8.37 -4.31 2.68
CA PRO A 25 -9.49 -3.71 1.97
C PRO A 25 -9.19 -2.31 1.45
N TRP A 26 -8.52 -1.47 2.24
CA TRP A 26 -8.14 -0.12 1.83
C TRP A 26 -7.07 -0.13 0.73
N ILE A 27 -6.05 -0.99 0.85
CA ILE A 27 -5.00 -1.15 -0.15
C ILE A 27 -5.62 -1.48 -1.51
N TYR A 28 -6.46 -2.51 -1.58
CA TYR A 28 -7.05 -2.96 -2.84
C TYR A 28 -8.17 -2.07 -3.37
N ALA A 29 -8.77 -1.19 -2.55
CA ALA A 29 -9.78 -0.24 -2.99
C ALA A 29 -9.21 1.03 -3.66
N GLY A 30 -7.93 1.36 -3.42
CA GLY A 30 -7.32 2.57 -3.98
C GLY A 30 -5.88 2.85 -3.54
N GLY A 31 -5.42 2.23 -2.45
CA GLY A 31 -4.04 2.33 -1.96
C GLY A 31 -2.99 1.68 -2.86
N LEU A 32 -3.39 0.90 -3.87
CA LEU A 32 -2.51 0.23 -4.85
C LEU A 32 -1.46 1.17 -5.46
N LYS A 33 -1.83 2.44 -5.69
CA LYS A 33 -0.95 3.45 -6.30
C LYS A 33 0.18 3.92 -5.39
N GLY A 34 0.14 3.56 -4.10
CA GLY A 34 1.17 3.87 -3.11
C GLY A 34 2.28 2.82 -3.03
N PHE A 35 2.42 1.95 -4.03
CA PHE A 35 3.46 0.93 -4.08
C PHE A 35 4.28 1.06 -5.35
N ASN A 36 5.59 0.84 -5.21
CA ASN A 36 6.52 0.70 -6.31
C ASN A 36 6.49 -0.75 -6.80
N ASP A 37 5.92 -0.93 -7.98
CA ASP A 37 5.75 -2.22 -8.65
C ASP A 37 7.11 -2.80 -9.10
N ILE A 38 7.31 -4.09 -8.85
CA ILE A 38 8.52 -4.83 -9.24
C ILE A 38 8.16 -5.73 -10.41
N VAL A 39 8.61 -5.37 -11.62
CA VAL A 39 8.18 -6.04 -12.87
C VAL A 39 9.19 -7.03 -13.44
N SER A 40 10.23 -7.36 -12.69
CA SER A 40 11.30 -8.25 -13.15
C SER A 40 11.89 -9.09 -12.01
N GLY A 41 12.12 -10.37 -12.28
CA GLY A 41 12.61 -11.35 -11.31
C GLY A 41 11.71 -12.58 -11.24
N SER A 42 12.10 -13.58 -10.46
CA SER A 42 11.32 -14.80 -10.23
C SER A 42 11.62 -15.40 -8.85
N ASN A 43 10.76 -16.31 -8.38
CA ASN A 43 10.94 -17.05 -7.13
C ASN A 43 11.10 -18.57 -7.34
N PRO A 44 12.16 -19.03 -8.05
CA PRO A 44 12.39 -20.46 -8.24
C PRO A 44 12.62 -21.16 -6.90
N GLY A 45 12.14 -22.40 -6.80
CA GLY A 45 12.20 -23.18 -5.56
C GLY A 45 11.57 -24.56 -5.74
N CYS A 46 11.90 -25.50 -4.85
CA CYS A 46 11.39 -26.87 -4.89
C CYS A 46 11.55 -27.57 -6.25
N ASN A 47 12.65 -27.31 -6.97
CA ASN A 47 12.92 -27.78 -8.34
C ASN A 47 11.87 -27.32 -9.39
N THR A 48 11.22 -26.18 -9.16
CA THR A 48 10.32 -25.52 -10.11
C THR A 48 10.83 -24.12 -10.42
N ASP A 49 10.45 -23.57 -11.58
CA ASP A 49 10.77 -22.19 -11.96
C ASP A 49 9.99 -21.16 -11.12
N GLY A 50 9.00 -21.60 -10.33
CA GLY A 50 8.15 -20.72 -9.53
C GLY A 50 7.27 -19.82 -10.41
N PHE A 51 7.18 -18.56 -10.02
CA PHE A 51 6.46 -17.51 -10.72
C PHE A 51 7.42 -16.39 -11.14
N SER A 52 7.02 -15.63 -12.15
CA SER A 52 7.72 -14.42 -12.59
C SER A 52 7.02 -13.18 -12.04
N ALA A 53 7.82 -12.18 -11.67
CA ALA A 53 7.32 -10.84 -11.38
C ALA A 53 6.81 -10.20 -12.68
N ILE A 54 5.67 -9.51 -12.62
CA ILE A 54 4.99 -8.92 -13.77
C ILE A 54 4.38 -7.57 -13.36
N ALA A 55 3.95 -6.76 -14.33
CA ALA A 55 3.25 -5.52 -14.03
C ALA A 55 1.94 -5.79 -13.24
N GLY A 56 1.76 -5.04 -12.15
CA GLY A 56 0.63 -5.13 -11.24
C GLY A 56 0.87 -6.05 -10.06
N TRP A 57 -0.18 -6.74 -9.60
CA TRP A 57 -0.02 -7.71 -8.53
C TRP A 57 0.61 -8.99 -9.07
N ASP A 58 1.63 -9.51 -8.39
CA ASP A 58 2.24 -10.80 -8.72
C ASP A 58 2.52 -11.66 -7.45
N PRO A 59 2.66 -12.99 -7.60
CA PRO A 59 2.92 -13.90 -6.47
C PRO A 59 4.39 -13.95 -6.01
N VAL A 60 5.24 -13.06 -6.52
CA VAL A 60 6.66 -12.90 -6.15
C VAL A 60 6.80 -11.74 -5.15
N THR A 61 6.18 -10.59 -5.44
CA THR A 61 6.34 -9.33 -4.71
C THR A 61 5.01 -8.70 -4.27
N GLY A 62 3.87 -9.27 -4.65
CA GLY A 62 2.56 -8.70 -4.39
C GLY A 62 2.39 -7.42 -5.20
N LEU A 63 2.18 -6.30 -4.51
CA LEU A 63 2.11 -4.96 -5.13
C LEU A 63 3.47 -4.28 -5.24
N GLY A 64 4.54 -4.95 -4.82
CA GLY A 64 5.87 -4.38 -4.69
C GLY A 64 6.12 -3.69 -3.35
N THR A 65 6.97 -2.66 -3.35
CA THR A 65 7.42 -2.02 -2.10
C THR A 65 6.60 -0.77 -1.78
N PRO A 66 6.16 -0.56 -0.52
CA PRO A 66 5.38 0.61 -0.16
C PRO A 66 6.19 1.92 -0.30
N ASP A 67 5.57 2.93 -0.89
CA ASP A 67 6.06 4.30 -0.98
C ASP A 67 5.36 5.15 0.09
N PHE A 68 6.11 5.65 1.07
CA PHE A 68 5.52 6.40 2.19
C PHE A 68 4.84 7.70 1.72
N GLU A 69 5.46 8.47 0.84
CA GLU A 69 4.94 9.78 0.42
C GLU A 69 3.65 9.62 -0.37
N GLN A 70 3.60 8.65 -1.29
CA GLN A 70 2.41 8.36 -2.07
C GLN A 70 1.27 7.81 -1.20
N LEU A 71 1.57 6.90 -0.26
CA LEU A 71 0.57 6.38 0.67
C LEU A 71 -0.02 7.49 1.55
N MET A 72 0.83 8.39 2.05
CA MET A 72 0.40 9.55 2.83
C MET A 72 -0.51 10.46 2.00
N TYR A 73 -0.11 10.78 0.76
CA TYR A 73 -0.88 11.60 -0.16
C TYR A 73 -2.28 11.00 -0.45
N ILE A 74 -2.36 9.69 -0.74
CA ILE A 74 -3.64 9.00 -0.99
C ILE A 74 -4.55 9.06 0.25
N LEU A 75 -4.00 8.90 1.45
CA LEU A 75 -4.78 8.99 2.70
C LEU A 75 -5.35 10.38 2.93
N ASP A 76 -4.63 11.43 2.55
CA ASP A 76 -5.10 12.80 2.70
C ASP A 76 -6.14 13.18 1.63
N LEU A 77 -6.01 12.71 0.39
CA LEU A 77 -7.05 12.84 -0.63
C LEU A 77 -8.39 12.19 -0.21
N GLY A 78 -8.33 11.02 0.42
CA GLY A 78 -9.54 10.36 0.94
C GLY A 78 -10.20 11.15 2.08
N SER A 79 -9.45 12.03 2.74
CA SER A 79 -9.93 12.79 3.91
C SER A 79 -10.49 14.17 3.54
N SER A 80 -10.14 14.73 2.38
CA SER A 80 -10.72 16.00 1.92
C SER A 80 -12.19 15.88 1.51
N ASN A 81 -12.72 14.65 1.34
CA ASN A 81 -14.10 14.40 0.94
C ASN A 81 -15.08 14.20 2.11
N SER A 82 -14.62 14.20 3.37
CA SER A 82 -15.49 13.97 4.55
C SER A 82 -15.90 15.24 5.29
N ASN A 83 -15.54 16.43 4.79
CA ASN A 83 -15.78 17.72 5.46
C ASN A 83 -16.67 18.69 4.64
N GLN A 84 -17.64 18.19 3.86
CA GLN A 84 -18.77 19.01 3.41
C GLN A 84 -19.95 18.84 4.39
N PRO A 85 -20.34 19.88 5.14
CA PRO A 85 -21.65 19.87 5.80
C PRO A 85 -22.75 19.96 4.74
N GLU A 86 -23.82 19.17 4.89
CA GLU A 86 -25.13 19.50 4.32
C GLU A 86 -25.68 20.78 4.96
#